data_AF-A0A1A8JB28-F1
#
_entry.id   AF-A0A1A8JB28-F1
#
_cell.length_a   1.000
_cell.length_b   1.000
_cell.length_c   1.000
_cell.angle_alpha   90.00
_cell.angle_beta   90.00
_cell.angle_gamma   90.00
#
_symmetry.space_group_name_H-M   'P 1'
#
loop_
_entity.id
_entity.type
_entity.pdbx_description
1 polymer ?
#
loop_
_entity_poly.entity_id
_entity_poly.type
_entity_poly.pdbx_seq_one_letter_code
_entity_poly.pdbx_strand_id
1 'polypeptide(L)'
;KANKRIWTQFLEADNVPVLAWPAYSDMSPMEHVWDALDRRLRQRVPVPANIQHLHTANEEERTNSPQVTVNLLSSMRRRCVELREANGGH
;
A
#
# COMPACT_ATOMS: atom_id res chain seq x y z
N LYS A 1 -18.44 -15.23 5.95
CA LYS A 1 -19.50 -14.21 5.74
C LYS A 1 -19.66 -13.23 6.91
N ALA A 2 -19.39 -13.61 8.18
CA ALA A 2 -19.53 -12.72 9.35
C ALA A 2 -18.54 -11.53 9.39
N ASN A 3 -17.26 -11.75 9.03
CA ASN A 3 -16.25 -10.68 9.10
C ASN A 3 -16.54 -9.48 8.18
N LYS A 4 -17.05 -9.71 6.96
CA LYS A 4 -17.36 -8.62 6.03
C LYS A 4 -18.35 -7.61 6.63
N ARG A 5 -19.35 -8.09 7.37
CA ARG A 5 -20.37 -7.24 7.99
C ARG A 5 -19.80 -6.36 9.12
N ILE A 6 -18.89 -6.91 9.92
CA ILE A 6 -18.25 -6.18 11.03
C ILE A 6 -17.38 -5.03 10.48
N TRP A 7 -16.59 -5.31 9.44
CA TRP A 7 -15.77 -4.29 8.79
C TRP A 7 -16.59 -3.19 8.13
N THR A 8 -17.68 -3.53 7.45
CA THR A 8 -18.56 -2.51 6.85
C THR A 8 -19.19 -1.60 7.90
N GLN A 9 -19.70 -2.17 9.00
CA GLN A 9 -20.29 -1.37 10.09
C GLN A 9 -19.28 -0.45 10.78
N PHE A 10 -18.03 -0.92 10.97
CA PHE A 10 -16.97 -0.08 11.52
C PHE A 10 -16.65 1.12 10.62
N LEU A 11 -16.49 0.87 9.30
CA LEU A 11 -16.18 1.92 8.33
C LEU A 11 -17.33 2.94 8.21
N GLU A 12 -18.58 2.48 8.28
CA GLU A 12 -19.77 3.35 8.32
C GLU A 12 -19.81 4.19 9.60
N ALA A 13 -19.54 3.59 10.76
CA ALA A 13 -19.54 4.30 12.05
C ALA A 13 -18.45 5.39 12.12
N ASP A 14 -17.27 5.10 11.58
CA ASP A 14 -16.14 6.04 11.56
C ASP A 14 -16.18 7.01 10.37
N ASN A 15 -17.26 7.01 9.57
CA ASN A 15 -17.43 7.83 8.36
C ASN A 15 -16.25 7.72 7.39
N VAL A 16 -15.64 6.54 7.30
CA VAL A 16 -14.51 6.30 6.41
C VAL A 16 -15.05 6.02 5.00
N PRO A 17 -14.80 6.89 4.01
CA PRO A 17 -15.29 6.67 2.65
C PRO A 17 -14.63 5.42 2.06
N VAL A 18 -15.45 4.39 1.78
CA VAL A 18 -14.97 3.13 1.19
C VAL A 18 -14.94 3.25 -0.32
N LEU A 19 -13.79 2.99 -0.91
CA LEU A 19 -13.61 2.98 -2.35
C LEU A 19 -14.13 1.65 -2.94
N ALA A 20 -15.10 1.70 -3.85
CA ALA A 20 -15.54 0.53 -4.60
C ALA A 20 -14.44 0.13 -5.59
N TRP A 21 -13.65 -0.88 -5.24
CA TRP A 21 -12.49 -1.32 -6.01
C TRP A 21 -12.88 -2.46 -6.96
N PRO A 22 -12.49 -2.41 -8.24
CA PRO A 22 -12.74 -3.50 -9.18
C PRO A 22 -11.89 -4.74 -8.83
N ALA A 23 -12.47 -5.94 -8.99
CA ALA A 23 -11.85 -7.20 -8.57
C ALA A 23 -10.62 -7.63 -9.40
N TYR A 24 -10.34 -6.95 -10.52
CA TYR A 24 -9.32 -7.30 -11.50
C TYR A 24 -8.27 -6.21 -11.71
N SER A 25 -7.96 -5.44 -10.66
CA SER A 25 -6.84 -4.51 -10.73
C SER A 25 -5.68 -5.03 -9.89
N ASP A 26 -4.80 -5.79 -10.52
CA ASP A 26 -3.41 -6.11 -10.09
C ASP A 26 -2.52 -4.84 -9.97
N MET A 27 -3.14 -3.68 -9.84
CA MET A 27 -2.55 -2.36 -9.81
C MET A 27 -3.05 -1.61 -8.59
N SER A 28 -3.15 -2.28 -7.44
CA SER A 28 -3.27 -1.51 -6.20
C SER A 28 -1.99 -0.70 -6.03
N PRO A 29 -2.05 0.63 -5.93
CA PRO A 29 -0.85 1.43 -5.69
C PRO A 29 -0.08 1.00 -4.44
N MET A 30 -0.76 0.33 -3.50
CA MET A 30 -0.14 -0.30 -2.34
C MET A 30 0.81 -1.44 -2.73
N GLU A 31 0.45 -2.31 -3.67
CA GLU A 31 1.32 -3.42 -4.09
C GLU A 31 2.63 -2.92 -4.70
N HIS A 32 2.57 -1.86 -5.51
CA HIS A 32 3.77 -1.23 -6.05
C HIS A 32 4.65 -0.58 -4.96
N VAL A 33 4.04 0.04 -3.94
CA VAL A 33 4.79 0.57 -2.79
C VAL A 33 5.47 -0.58 -2.03
N TRP A 34 4.76 -1.68 -1.82
CA TRP A 34 5.28 -2.85 -1.12
C TRP A 34 6.40 -3.56 -1.88
N ASP A 35 6.28 -3.76 -3.20
CA ASP A 35 7.34 -4.34 -4.04
C ASP A 35 8.59 -3.45 -4.03
N ALA A 36 8.43 -2.13 -4.13
CA ALA A 36 9.55 -1.19 -4.06
C ALA A 36 10.25 -1.17 -2.69
N LEU A 37 9.52 -1.38 -1.59
CA LEU A 37 10.10 -1.52 -0.25
C LEU A 37 10.78 -2.88 -0.05
N ASP A 38 10.14 -3.97 -0.48
CA ASP A 38 10.68 -5.33 -0.35
C ASP A 38 12.01 -5.48 -1.10
N ARG A 39 12.09 -4.95 -2.33
CA ARG A 39 13.35 -4.96 -3.11
C ARG A 39 14.49 -4.25 -2.39
N ARG A 40 14.22 -3.14 -1.70
CA ARG A 40 15.25 -2.40 -0.96
C ARG A 40 15.70 -3.13 0.28
N LEU A 41 14.74 -3.69 1.04
CA LEU A 41 15.05 -4.51 2.21
C LEU A 41 15.94 -5.71 1.86
N ARG A 42 15.73 -6.32 0.68
CA ARG A 42 16.58 -7.41 0.17
C ARG A 42 17.98 -6.96 -0.27
N GLN A 43 18.14 -5.72 -0.71
CA GLN A 43 19.42 -5.15 -1.17
C GLN A 43 20.27 -4.58 -0.01
N ARG A 44 19.71 -4.49 1.20
CA ARG A 44 20.43 -4.00 2.38
C ARG A 44 21.57 -4.92 2.78
N VAL A 45 22.65 -4.29 3.24
CA VAL A 45 23.80 -4.97 3.83
C VAL A 45 24.07 -4.36 5.21
N PRO A 46 23.97 -5.13 6.30
CA PRO A 46 23.54 -6.52 6.34
C PRO A 46 22.03 -6.69 6.06
N VAL A 47 21.66 -7.84 5.51
CA VAL A 47 20.24 -8.21 5.34
C VAL A 47 19.62 -8.38 6.74
N PRO A 48 18.41 -7.85 6.99
CA PRO A 48 17.74 -8.00 8.28
C PRO A 48 17.59 -9.49 8.67
N ALA A 49 18.23 -9.89 9.76
CA ALA A 49 18.29 -11.29 10.19
C ALA A 49 17.18 -11.69 11.18
N ASN A 50 16.43 -10.73 11.72
CA ASN A 50 15.34 -10.98 12.66
C ASN A 50 14.24 -9.91 12.54
N ILE A 51 13.11 -10.13 13.20
CA ILE A 51 11.93 -9.25 13.14
C ILE A 51 12.25 -7.83 13.60
N GLN A 52 13.07 -7.66 14.63
CA GLN A 52 13.43 -6.33 15.14
C GLN A 52 14.25 -5.55 14.10
N HIS A 53 15.26 -6.17 13.51
CA HIS A 53 16.04 -5.59 12.43
C HIS A 53 15.18 -5.29 11.20
N LEU A 54 14.19 -6.13 10.89
CA LEU A 54 13.27 -5.88 9.78
C LEU A 54 12.38 -4.66 10.04
N HIS A 55 11.86 -4.51 11.27
CA HIS A 55 11.07 -3.33 11.66
C HIS A 55 11.88 -2.04 11.53
N THR A 56 13.06 -2.00 12.15
CA THR A 56 13.98 -0.86 12.05
C THR A 56 14.34 -0.57 10.59
N ALA A 57 14.65 -1.61 9.82
CA ALA A 57 15.03 -1.43 8.43
C ALA A 57 13.89 -0.90 7.55
N ASN A 58 12.67 -1.33 7.80
CA ASN A 58 11.49 -0.86 7.08
C ASN A 58 11.18 0.61 7.42
N GLU A 59 11.33 1.02 8.68
CA GLU A 59 11.17 2.42 9.09
C GLU A 59 12.26 3.32 8.47
N GLU A 60 13.51 2.86 8.47
CA GLU A 60 14.61 3.57 7.83
C GLU A 60 14.43 3.66 6.30
N GLU A 61 14.05 2.59 5.60
CA GLU A 61 13.79 2.65 4.15
C GLU A 61 12.61 3.56 3.80
N ARG A 62 11.58 3.58 4.65
CA ARG A 62 10.44 4.50 4.51
C ARG A 62 10.88 5.95 4.71
N THR A 63 11.75 6.21 5.68
CA THR A 63 12.23 7.56 6.04
C THR A 63 13.28 8.07 5.05
N ASN A 64 14.17 7.19 4.60
CA ASN A 64 15.19 7.45 3.56
C ASN A 64 14.59 7.42 2.14
N SER A 65 13.27 7.54 2.01
CA SER A 65 12.52 7.27 0.79
C SER A 65 13.12 7.94 -0.45
N PRO A 66 13.43 7.17 -1.50
CA PRO A 66 13.73 7.74 -2.81
C PRO A 66 12.48 8.42 -3.37
N GLN A 67 12.68 9.47 -4.17
CA GLN A 67 11.61 10.29 -4.75
C GLN A 67 10.48 9.46 -5.38
N VAL A 68 10.79 8.28 -5.94
CA VAL A 68 9.80 7.35 -6.47
C VAL A 68 8.79 6.90 -5.42
N THR A 69 9.20 6.54 -4.19
CA THR A 69 8.30 6.07 -3.12
C THR A 69 7.44 7.23 -2.61
N VAL A 70 8.01 8.42 -2.44
CA VAL A 70 7.26 9.65 -2.07
C VAL A 70 6.26 10.03 -3.17
N ASN A 71 6.67 10.01 -4.43
CA ASN A 71 5.79 10.27 -5.57
C ASN A 71 4.69 9.21 -5.70
N LEU A 72 5.03 7.95 -5.41
CA LEU A 72 4.08 6.85 -5.45
C LEU A 72 3.02 7.07 -4.37
N LEU A 73 3.43 7.34 -3.13
CA LEU A 73 2.58 7.64 -1.96
C LEU A 73 1.70 8.87 -2.19
N SER A 74 2.29 9.98 -2.67
CA SER A 74 1.56 11.22 -2.91
C SER A 74 0.57 11.12 -4.08
N SER A 75 0.90 10.33 -5.11
CA SER A 75 0.02 10.07 -6.25
C SER A 75 -1.01 8.96 -6.01
N MET A 76 -0.94 8.23 -4.88
CA MET A 76 -1.85 7.09 -4.60
C MET A 76 -3.30 7.50 -4.69
N ARG A 77 -3.68 8.63 -4.08
CA ARG A 77 -5.06 9.10 -4.09
C ARG A 77 -5.56 9.32 -5.52
N ARG A 78 -4.74 9.94 -6.38
CA ARG A 78 -5.10 10.21 -7.78
C ARG A 78 -5.25 8.92 -8.58
N ARG A 79 -4.26 8.03 -8.50
CA ARG A 79 -4.26 6.75 -9.25
C ARG A 79 -5.36 5.80 -8.80
N CYS A 80 -5.67 5.76 -7.50
CA CYS A 80 -6.82 5.01 -6.99
C CYS A 80 -8.15 5.53 -7.55
N VAL A 81 -8.29 6.84 -7.70
CA VAL A 81 -9.47 7.45 -8.33
C VAL A 81 -9.48 7.12 -9.83
N GLU A 82 -8.38 7.32 -10.55
CA GLU A 82 -8.26 7.00 -11.98
C GLU A 82 -8.61 5.53 -12.27
N LEU A 83 -8.12 4.60 -11.45
CA LEU A 83 -8.40 3.17 -11.62
C LEU A 83 -9.87 2.82 -11.31
N ARG A 84 -10.48 3.49 -10.34
CA ARG A 84 -11.92 3.37 -10.07
C ARG A 84 -12.73 3.87 -11.26
N GLU A 85 -12.42 5.06 -11.78
CA GLU A 85 -13.12 5.64 -12.94
C GLU A 85 -12.93 4.77 -14.21
N ALA A 86 -11.76 4.13 -14.35
CA ALA A 86 -11.47 3.20 -15.43
C ALA A 86 -12.12 1.81 -15.25
N ASN A 87 -12.82 1.56 -14.14
CA ASN A 87 -13.38 0.25 -13.77
C ASN A 87 -12.34 -0.90 -13.83
N GLY A 88 -11.08 -0.59 -13.50
CA GLY A 88 -9.96 -1.55 -13.56
C GLY A 88 -9.30 -1.68 -14.93
N GLY A 89 -9.68 -0.86 -15.92
CA GLY A 89 -9.00 -0.76 -17.21
C GLY A 89 -7.61 -0.10 -17.13
N HIS A 90 -6.80 -0.32 -18.16
CA HIS A 90 -5.48 0.31 -18.35
C HIS A 90 -5.54 1.45 -19.36
#